data_AF-A0A525BXQ7-F1
#
_entry.id   AF-A0A525BXQ7-F1
#
_cell.length_a   1.000
_cell.length_b   1.000
_cell.length_c   1.000
_cell.angle_alpha   90.00
_cell.angle_beta   90.00
_cell.angle_gamma   90.00
#
_symmetry.space_group_name_H-M   'P 1'
#
loop_
_entity.id
_entity.type
_entity.pdbx_description
1 polymer ?
#
loop_
_entity_poly.entity_id
_entity_poly.type
_entity_poly.pdbx_seq_one_letter_code
_entity_poly.pdbx_strand_id
1 'polypeptide(L)'
;MSDEKNNTVKDLSRWNRGGLDQFRYVDGNAATYFENIRESLQNHFPEWDVVNVSSENETEDEKAERVRSQYQLQTKDMLVEVARTFSRSCHVLTEHVNAFANEKYLGTATQWENIRRLVAMLDYYPSPPASATTNVALLVKEGKKGTVDKGLAFRYAPEDGSKPQVFETIEKLDVDSNLNALRVKNYNCNLDRLKGNTLTISGEYKKLKAGEPLVLESENGFNRAYLISSVKVTEDRTTITLTDKISEKFTKGKTKIHLMPKEKLDPYGPISKVAQVGKTIHLKSAPEGLVKGNVVAVYNGHKHRYHYIKEIIENRVTFETNIGQVNHAASKLQETIILPIVRYASRPVKKNKSYLMVLLAAGDWSYLAKRKVADCRMHKNESVLVHYDV
;
A
#
# COMPACT_ATOMS: atom_id res chain seq x y z
N MET A 1 -5.97 20.42 1.70
CA MET A 1 -5.55 19.01 1.50
C MET A 1 -4.05 19.01 1.34
N SER A 2 -3.34 18.90 2.46
CA SER A 2 -1.90 18.63 2.54
C SER A 2 -1.59 18.41 4.02
N ASP A 3 -1.83 17.17 4.47
CA ASP A 3 -1.39 16.66 5.76
C ASP A 3 0.13 16.53 5.73
N GLU A 4 0.85 17.58 6.12
CA GLU A 4 2.23 17.43 6.57
C GLU A 4 2.22 16.85 7.98
N LYS A 5 2.30 15.51 8.04
CA LYS A 5 2.64 14.78 9.25
C LYS A 5 4.03 15.21 9.72
N ASN A 6 4.07 16.24 10.56
CA ASN A 6 5.19 16.57 11.42
C ASN A 6 5.47 15.37 12.33
N ASN A 7 6.31 14.45 11.85
CA ASN A 7 6.85 13.35 12.62
C ASN A 7 7.92 13.93 13.57
N THR A 8 7.47 14.73 14.53
CA THR A 8 8.30 15.18 15.65
C THR A 8 8.64 13.93 16.45
N VAL A 9 9.90 13.52 16.39
CA VAL A 9 10.45 12.50 17.27
C VAL A 9 10.14 12.97 18.70
N LYS A 10 9.21 12.27 19.35
CA LYS A 10 8.74 12.60 20.70
C LYS A 10 9.93 12.42 21.64
N ASP A 11 10.58 13.52 22.00
CA ASP A 11 11.69 13.51 22.96
C ASP A 11 11.14 13.20 24.36
N LEU A 12 11.11 11.90 24.68
CA LEU A 12 10.63 11.38 25.96
C LEU A 12 11.57 11.68 27.13
N SER A 13 12.76 12.25 26.87
CA SER A 13 13.77 12.48 27.91
C SER A 13 13.62 13.81 28.66
N ARG A 14 12.73 14.70 28.19
CA ARG A 14 12.65 16.09 28.68
C ARG A 14 11.36 16.48 29.40
N TRP A 15 10.38 15.58 29.49
CA TRP A 15 9.10 15.90 30.11
C TRP A 15 9.00 15.29 31.52
N ASN A 16 8.72 16.14 32.51
CA ASN A 16 8.01 15.69 33.72
C ASN A 16 6.88 14.77 33.27
N ARG A 17 6.73 13.60 33.91
CA ARG A 17 5.69 12.60 33.55
C ARG A 17 4.30 13.09 33.96
N GLY A 18 3.82 14.17 33.34
CA GLY A 18 2.49 14.72 33.54
C GLY A 18 1.42 13.77 33.01
N GLY A 19 0.31 13.64 33.75
CA GLY A 19 -0.82 12.79 33.37
C GLY A 19 -0.73 11.33 33.83
N LEU A 20 0.19 11.01 34.74
CA LEU A 20 0.16 9.73 35.47
C LEU A 20 -0.96 9.75 36.51
N ASP A 21 -1.51 8.57 36.79
CA ASP A 21 -2.41 8.37 37.92
C ASP A 21 -1.68 8.78 39.21
N GLN A 22 -2.28 9.70 39.94
CA GLN A 22 -1.83 10.12 41.26
C GLN A 22 -2.73 9.45 42.29
N PHE A 23 -2.15 9.01 43.40
CA PHE A 23 -2.96 8.60 44.55
C PHE A 23 -3.04 9.75 45.55
N ARG A 24 -4.19 9.86 46.19
CA ARG A 24 -4.41 10.80 47.28
C ARG A 24 -3.93 10.15 48.58
N TYR A 25 -2.79 10.57 49.09
CA TYR A 25 -2.20 10.01 50.32
C TYR A 25 -2.86 10.57 51.58
N VAL A 26 -3.24 11.85 51.56
CA VAL A 26 -3.92 12.49 52.68
C VAL A 26 -5.35 12.82 52.28
N ASP A 27 -6.31 12.30 53.05
CA ASP A 27 -7.71 12.61 52.87
C ASP A 27 -8.07 13.96 53.50
N GLY A 28 -9.03 14.65 52.90
CA GLY A 28 -9.52 15.94 53.34
C GLY A 28 -8.82 17.17 52.73
N ASN A 29 -9.41 18.31 53.04
CA ASN A 29 -8.99 19.66 52.64
C ASN A 29 -9.14 20.63 53.83
N ALA A 30 -8.83 21.90 53.62
CA ALA A 30 -8.92 22.90 54.68
C ALA A 30 -10.30 22.99 55.36
N ALA A 31 -11.40 22.76 54.63
CA ALA A 31 -12.75 22.82 55.18
C ALA A 31 -13.07 21.59 56.04
N THR A 32 -12.68 20.39 55.62
CA THR A 32 -12.87 19.17 56.42
C THR A 32 -12.00 19.17 57.67
N TYR A 33 -10.77 19.69 57.59
CA TYR A 33 -9.92 19.84 58.78
C TYR A 33 -10.48 20.88 59.74
N PHE A 34 -11.07 21.96 59.23
CA PHE A 34 -11.76 22.94 60.04
C PHE A 34 -12.98 22.33 60.75
N GLU A 35 -13.76 21.50 60.05
CA GLU A 35 -14.90 20.80 60.65
C GLU A 35 -14.48 19.88 61.79
N ASN A 36 -13.43 19.08 61.61
CA ASN A 36 -12.91 18.21 62.67
C ASN A 36 -12.46 19.01 63.90
N ILE A 37 -11.85 20.18 63.68
CA ILE A 37 -11.47 21.08 64.77
C ILE A 37 -12.70 21.69 65.43
N ARG A 38 -13.72 22.11 64.66
CA ARG A 38 -14.99 22.63 65.18
C ARG A 38 -15.69 21.60 66.06
N GLU A 39 -15.82 20.36 65.60
CA GLU A 39 -16.42 19.27 66.39
C GLU A 39 -15.64 19.03 67.69
N SER A 40 -14.30 19.04 67.63
CA SER A 40 -13.47 18.93 68.82
C SER A 40 -13.67 20.11 69.78
N LEU A 41 -13.78 21.34 69.26
CA LEU A 41 -14.03 22.54 70.05
C LEU A 41 -15.42 22.53 70.67
N GLN A 42 -16.46 22.10 69.94
CA GLN A 42 -17.83 21.95 70.47
C GLN A 42 -17.87 20.96 71.63
N ASN A 43 -17.14 19.84 71.53
CA ASN A 43 -17.06 18.84 72.60
C ASN A 43 -16.37 19.38 73.86
N HIS A 44 -15.34 20.23 73.71
CA HIS A 44 -14.63 20.81 74.85
C HIS A 44 -15.28 22.10 75.39
N PHE A 45 -16.02 22.82 74.55
CA PHE A 45 -16.65 24.10 74.85
C PHE A 45 -18.13 24.11 74.39
N PRO A 46 -19.00 23.34 75.06
CA PRO A 46 -20.40 23.19 74.63
C PRO A 46 -21.24 24.46 74.74
N GLU A 47 -20.82 25.42 75.57
CA GLU A 47 -21.49 26.73 75.75
C GLU A 47 -21.18 27.73 74.61
N TRP A 48 -20.32 27.37 73.66
CA TRP A 48 -19.92 28.26 72.58
C TRP A 48 -20.83 28.11 71.37
N ASP A 49 -21.87 28.96 71.30
CA ASP A 49 -22.93 28.89 70.28
C ASP A 49 -22.42 28.93 68.82
N VAL A 50 -21.29 29.60 68.58
CA VAL A 50 -20.73 29.78 67.22
C VAL A 50 -20.27 28.45 66.61
N VAL A 51 -19.85 27.48 67.43
CA VAL A 51 -19.43 26.15 66.98
C VAL A 51 -20.54 25.11 67.07
N ASN A 52 -21.70 25.47 67.61
CA ASN A 52 -22.82 24.57 67.83
C ASN A 52 -23.71 24.51 66.57
N VAL A 53 -23.56 23.46 65.77
CA VAL A 53 -24.36 23.27 64.55
C VAL A 53 -25.10 21.95 64.60
N SER A 54 -26.43 22.00 64.44
CA SER A 54 -27.28 20.81 64.35
C SER A 54 -27.04 20.08 63.04
N SER A 55 -26.72 18.79 63.10
CA SER A 55 -26.39 17.96 61.93
C SER A 55 -27.07 16.58 62.01
N GLU A 56 -28.39 16.56 62.23
CA GLU A 56 -29.15 15.30 62.28
C GLU A 56 -29.71 14.94 60.91
N ASN A 57 -29.44 13.71 60.45
CA ASN A 57 -29.97 13.09 59.23
C ASN A 57 -29.63 13.80 57.90
N GLU A 58 -28.38 14.23 57.72
CA GLU A 58 -27.88 14.80 56.47
C GLU A 58 -27.35 13.70 55.51
N THR A 59 -27.52 13.90 54.21
CA THR A 59 -26.82 13.12 53.17
C THR A 59 -25.36 13.58 53.01
N GLU A 60 -24.51 12.79 52.34
CA GLU A 60 -23.09 13.14 52.13
C GLU A 60 -22.89 14.44 51.34
N ASP A 61 -23.76 14.70 50.36
CA ASP A 61 -23.70 15.94 49.56
C ASP A 61 -24.12 17.17 50.39
N GLU A 62 -25.18 17.04 51.18
CA GLU A 62 -25.64 18.10 52.12
C GLU A 62 -24.58 18.40 53.18
N LYS A 63 -23.93 17.36 53.71
CA LYS A 63 -22.80 17.50 54.63
C LYS A 63 -21.64 18.25 53.99
N ALA A 64 -21.28 17.92 52.74
CA ALA A 64 -20.20 18.60 52.03
C ALA A 64 -20.51 20.09 51.79
N GLU A 65 -21.74 20.42 51.41
CA GLU A 65 -22.19 21.82 51.25
C GLU A 65 -22.19 22.58 52.57
N ARG A 66 -22.65 21.95 53.66
CA ARG A 66 -22.60 22.54 55.00
C ARG A 66 -21.17 22.82 55.46
N VAL A 67 -20.27 21.85 55.35
CA VAL A 67 -18.85 22.03 55.70
C VAL A 67 -18.23 23.18 54.89
N ARG A 68 -18.58 23.28 53.60
CA ARG A 68 -18.11 24.36 52.73
C ARG A 68 -18.66 25.72 53.14
N SER A 69 -19.96 25.81 53.45
CA SER A 69 -20.61 27.06 53.84
C SER A 69 -20.12 27.56 55.20
N GLN A 70 -19.95 26.66 56.18
CA GLN A 70 -19.37 26.98 57.49
C GLN A 70 -17.93 27.50 57.36
N TYR A 71 -17.12 26.86 56.54
CA TYR A 71 -15.75 27.30 56.31
C TYR A 71 -15.67 28.70 55.66
N GLN A 72 -16.66 29.06 54.82
CA GLN A 72 -16.74 30.35 54.13
C GLN A 72 -17.44 31.45 54.94
N LEU A 73 -18.13 31.10 56.03
CA LEU A 73 -18.89 32.05 56.84
C LEU A 73 -18.00 33.15 57.41
N GLN A 74 -18.32 34.41 57.14
CA GLN A 74 -17.59 35.52 57.73
C GLN A 74 -18.04 35.69 59.19
N THR A 75 -17.09 35.61 60.11
CA THR A 75 -17.34 35.80 61.54
C THR A 75 -16.36 36.82 62.13
N LYS A 76 -16.75 37.44 63.25
CA LYS A 76 -15.86 38.27 64.05
C LYS A 76 -15.20 37.49 65.19
N ASP A 77 -15.57 36.22 65.35
CA ASP A 77 -15.02 35.35 66.37
C ASP A 77 -13.58 34.97 66.04
N MET A 78 -12.65 35.43 66.87
CA MET A 78 -11.22 35.25 66.65
C MET A 78 -10.80 33.79 66.75
N LEU A 79 -11.42 32.99 67.62
CA LEU A 79 -11.04 31.59 67.80
C LEU A 79 -11.42 30.77 66.56
N VAL A 80 -12.56 31.09 65.93
CA VAL A 80 -12.96 30.50 64.64
C VAL A 80 -11.98 30.87 63.53
N GLU A 81 -11.56 32.13 63.45
CA GLU A 81 -10.58 32.56 62.44
C GLU A 81 -9.19 31.92 62.66
N VAL A 82 -8.78 31.73 63.92
CA VAL A 82 -7.54 31.01 64.27
C VAL A 82 -7.64 29.55 63.86
N ALA A 83 -8.73 28.86 64.21
CA ALA A 83 -8.96 27.48 63.80
C ALA A 83 -8.94 27.35 62.27
N ARG A 84 -9.61 28.24 61.55
CA ARG A 84 -9.62 28.28 60.08
C ARG A 84 -8.22 28.47 59.50
N THR A 85 -7.44 29.39 60.05
CA THR A 85 -6.06 29.67 59.60
C THR A 85 -5.15 28.47 59.86
N PHE A 86 -5.32 27.81 61.00
CA PHE A 86 -4.60 26.57 61.31
C PHE A 86 -4.97 25.45 60.33
N SER A 87 -6.25 25.22 60.05
CA SER A 87 -6.71 24.23 59.06
C SER A 87 -6.15 24.50 57.66
N ARG A 88 -6.07 25.77 57.24
CA ARG A 88 -5.43 26.18 55.97
C ARG A 88 -3.95 25.82 55.95
N SER A 89 -3.24 26.11 57.04
CA SER A 89 -1.83 25.80 57.18
C SER A 89 -1.58 24.30 57.13
N CYS A 90 -2.38 23.51 57.86
CA CYS A 90 -2.36 22.06 57.80
C CYS A 90 -2.62 21.55 56.37
N HIS A 91 -3.60 22.10 55.66
CA HIS A 91 -3.90 21.69 54.29
C HIS A 91 -2.69 21.90 53.35
N VAL A 92 -2.03 23.05 53.41
CA VAL A 92 -0.82 23.29 52.60
C VAL A 92 0.28 22.30 52.95
N LEU A 93 0.52 22.05 54.24
CA LEU A 93 1.54 21.09 54.69
C LEU A 93 1.21 19.66 54.26
N THR A 94 -0.05 19.24 54.32
CA THR A 94 -0.46 17.89 53.90
C THR A 94 -0.40 17.71 52.39
N GLU A 95 -0.59 18.76 51.59
CA GLU A 95 -0.33 18.70 50.14
C GLU A 95 1.14 18.42 49.82
N HIS A 96 2.08 18.99 50.59
CA HIS A 96 3.50 18.64 50.43
C HIS A 96 3.77 17.17 50.76
N VAL A 97 3.16 16.63 51.83
CA VAL A 97 3.27 15.20 52.17
C VAL A 97 2.68 14.34 51.05
N ASN A 98 1.54 14.75 50.48
CA ASN A 98 0.92 14.08 49.34
C ASN A 98 1.83 14.07 48.11
N ALA A 99 2.49 15.20 47.80
CA ALA A 99 3.48 15.28 46.72
C ALA A 99 4.69 14.37 46.97
N PHE A 100 5.24 14.36 48.20
CA PHE A 100 6.33 13.47 48.56
C PHE A 100 5.95 11.99 48.47
N ALA A 101 4.71 11.63 48.82
CA ALA A 101 4.23 10.26 48.71
C ALA A 101 4.17 9.80 47.24
N ASN A 102 3.66 10.65 46.34
CA ASN A 102 3.61 10.35 44.92
C ASN A 102 5.01 10.25 44.28
N GLU A 103 6.00 10.99 44.76
CA GLU A 103 7.39 10.87 44.27
C GLU A 103 8.12 9.60 44.74
N LYS A 104 7.62 8.90 45.77
CA LYS A 104 8.24 7.67 46.31
C LYS A 104 7.88 6.41 45.53
N TYR A 105 6.92 6.46 44.61
CA TYR A 105 6.45 5.29 43.88
C TYR A 105 6.69 5.43 42.37
N LEU A 106 7.22 4.39 41.74
CA LEU A 106 7.65 4.43 40.34
C LEU A 106 6.50 4.75 39.37
N GLY A 107 5.28 4.32 39.71
CA GLY A 107 4.08 4.57 38.90
C GLY A 107 3.62 6.02 38.93
N THR A 108 3.94 6.79 39.98
CA THR A 108 3.41 8.13 40.24
C THR A 108 4.50 9.22 40.26
N ALA A 109 5.78 8.84 40.38
CA ALA A 109 6.89 9.78 40.42
C ALA A 109 7.03 10.54 39.10
N THR A 110 7.13 11.87 39.21
CA THR A 110 7.22 12.78 38.07
C THR A 110 8.62 13.34 37.88
N GLN A 111 9.41 13.46 38.95
CA GLN A 111 10.76 14.00 38.88
C GLN A 111 11.76 12.95 38.42
N TRP A 112 12.57 13.29 37.42
CA TRP A 112 13.55 12.37 36.82
C TRP A 112 14.56 11.79 37.81
N GLU A 113 15.03 12.61 38.75
CA GLU A 113 16.01 12.18 39.74
C GLU A 113 15.42 11.13 40.71
N ASN A 114 14.16 11.30 41.13
CA ASN A 114 13.48 10.32 41.99
C ASN A 114 13.24 9.01 41.24
N ILE A 115 12.84 9.08 39.97
CA ILE A 115 12.70 7.90 39.10
C ILE A 115 14.04 7.17 38.99
N ARG A 116 15.13 7.87 38.68
CA ARG A 116 16.46 7.27 38.58
C ARG A 116 16.85 6.57 39.88
N ARG A 117 16.58 7.17 41.04
CA ARG A 117 16.87 6.56 42.36
C ARG A 117 16.02 5.32 42.63
N LEU A 118 14.72 5.38 42.34
CA LEU A 118 13.80 4.24 42.52
C LEU A 118 14.17 3.07 41.60
N VAL A 119 14.54 3.38 40.37
CA VAL A 119 14.92 2.39 39.36
C VAL A 119 16.30 1.80 39.64
N ALA A 120 17.23 2.59 40.20
CA ALA A 120 18.53 2.11 40.65
C ALA A 120 18.41 1.06 41.77
N MET A 121 17.34 1.07 42.58
CA MET A 121 17.07 0.00 43.55
C MET A 121 16.79 -1.35 42.88
N LEU A 122 16.36 -1.35 41.61
CA LEU A 122 16.16 -2.55 40.79
C LEU A 122 17.42 -2.95 40.00
N ASP A 123 18.57 -2.33 40.31
CA ASP A 123 19.82 -2.46 39.58
C ASP A 123 19.72 -2.08 38.08
N TYR A 124 18.70 -1.28 37.74
CA TYR A 124 18.56 -0.71 36.40
C TYR A 124 19.10 0.71 36.37
N TYR A 125 20.02 0.96 35.44
CA TYR A 125 20.65 2.26 35.23
C TYR A 125 20.27 2.74 33.83
N PRO A 126 19.40 3.76 33.70
CA PRO A 126 19.10 4.35 32.40
C PRO A 126 20.39 4.84 31.74
N SER A 127 20.71 4.30 30.56
CA SER A 127 21.90 4.68 29.83
C SER A 127 21.88 6.18 29.52
N PRO A 128 23.04 6.87 29.56
CA PRO A 128 23.12 8.23 29.04
C PRO A 128 22.71 8.25 27.56
N PRO A 129 22.34 9.43 27.02
CA PRO A 129 22.05 9.55 25.60
C PRO A 129 23.16 8.92 24.75
N ALA A 130 22.80 7.95 23.93
CA ALA A 130 23.77 7.25 23.08
C ALA A 130 24.34 8.23 22.06
N SER A 131 25.67 8.24 21.92
CA SER A 131 26.32 8.95 20.82
C SER A 131 25.91 8.35 19.48
N ALA A 132 25.79 9.18 18.45
CA ALA A 132 25.53 8.70 17.10
C ALA A 132 26.74 7.92 16.57
N THR A 133 26.49 6.80 15.91
CA THR A 133 27.53 5.96 15.29
C THR A 133 27.19 5.73 13.82
N THR A 134 28.19 5.79 12.94
CA THR A 134 28.01 5.50 11.52
C THR A 134 29.22 4.76 10.95
N ASN A 135 29.00 4.04 9.86
CA ASN A 135 30.06 3.35 9.14
C ASN A 135 30.57 4.24 8.00
N VAL A 136 31.89 4.43 7.93
CA VAL A 136 32.55 5.17 6.86
C VAL A 136 33.51 4.22 6.14
N ALA A 137 33.46 4.21 4.81
CA ALA A 137 34.42 3.47 4.01
C ALA A 137 35.64 4.35 3.71
N LEU A 138 36.83 3.88 4.11
CA LEU A 138 38.09 4.56 3.82
C LEU A 138 38.71 4.01 2.54
N LEU A 139 38.79 4.86 1.51
CA LEU A 139 39.48 4.52 0.27
C LEU A 139 40.95 4.91 0.38
N VAL A 140 41.81 3.90 0.37
CA VAL A 140 43.27 4.08 0.49
C VAL A 140 43.88 4.39 -0.87
N LYS A 141 44.88 5.29 -0.95
CA LYS A 141 45.60 5.52 -2.22
C LYS A 141 46.31 4.25 -2.68
N GLU A 142 46.41 4.07 -4.00
CA GLU A 142 47.04 2.89 -4.60
C GLU A 142 48.46 2.64 -4.05
N GLY A 143 48.76 1.38 -3.74
CA GLY A 143 50.05 0.95 -3.21
C GLY A 143 50.30 1.27 -1.73
N LYS A 144 49.36 1.92 -1.03
CA LYS A 144 49.51 2.21 0.41
C LYS A 144 48.88 1.12 1.27
N LYS A 145 49.59 0.76 2.33
CA LYS A 145 49.14 -0.10 3.42
C LYS A 145 49.55 0.54 4.74
N GLY A 146 48.75 0.36 5.78
CA GLY A 146 49.05 0.89 7.10
C GLY A 146 47.92 0.68 8.08
N THR A 147 47.95 1.42 9.17
CA THR A 147 46.93 1.35 10.23
C THR A 147 46.34 2.73 10.47
N VAL A 148 45.02 2.80 10.58
CA VAL A 148 44.29 3.98 11.03
C VAL A 148 44.05 3.80 12.52
N ASP A 149 44.62 4.68 13.33
CA ASP A 149 44.45 4.62 14.77
C ASP A 149 43.05 5.02 15.22
N LYS A 150 42.71 4.64 16.46
CA LYS A 150 41.53 5.13 17.16
C LYS A 150 41.64 6.65 17.36
N GLY A 151 40.54 7.38 17.22
CA GLY A 151 40.51 8.84 17.38
C GLY A 151 40.71 9.65 16.09
N LEU A 152 40.70 9.02 14.91
CA LEU A 152 40.76 9.76 13.65
C LEU A 152 39.45 10.53 13.44
N ALA A 153 39.55 11.87 13.39
CA ALA A 153 38.39 12.75 13.37
C ALA A 153 37.82 12.98 11.96
N PHE A 154 36.49 12.88 11.83
CA PHE A 154 35.71 13.21 10.64
C PHE A 154 34.70 14.30 10.96
N ARG A 155 34.69 15.36 10.16
CA ARG A 155 33.71 16.44 10.29
C ARG A 155 32.49 16.15 9.43
N TYR A 156 31.33 16.12 10.05
CA TYR A 156 30.03 16.04 9.40
C TYR A 156 29.32 17.38 9.53
N ALA A 157 28.85 17.93 8.41
CA ALA A 157 27.99 19.11 8.38
C ALA A 157 26.57 18.65 8.01
N PRO A 158 25.64 18.61 8.99
CA PRO A 158 24.26 18.24 8.71
C PRO A 158 23.59 19.18 7.70
N GLU A 159 22.71 18.65 6.86
CA GLU A 159 21.97 19.43 5.85
C GLU A 159 20.94 20.39 6.46
N ASP A 160 20.53 20.16 7.71
CA ASP A 160 19.58 20.99 8.45
C ASP A 160 20.16 22.34 8.93
N GLY A 161 21.44 22.61 8.64
CA GLY A 161 22.13 23.84 9.04
C GLY A 161 22.57 23.88 10.50
N SER A 162 22.43 22.77 11.25
CA SER A 162 22.95 22.66 12.62
C SER A 162 24.48 22.69 12.66
N LYS A 163 25.03 22.91 13.86
CA LYS A 163 26.49 23.03 14.05
C LYS A 163 27.20 21.75 13.58
N PRO A 164 28.31 21.86 12.82
CA PRO A 164 29.08 20.70 12.40
C PRO A 164 29.47 19.82 13.58
N GLN A 165 29.30 18.51 13.42
CA GLN A 165 29.65 17.50 14.41
C GLN A 165 30.96 16.83 14.00
N VAL A 166 31.77 16.46 15.00
CA VAL A 166 33.01 15.71 14.79
C VAL A 166 32.81 14.30 15.31
N PHE A 167 32.98 13.33 14.42
CA PHE A 167 33.02 11.90 14.73
C PHE A 167 34.46 11.43 14.80
N GLU A 168 34.72 10.36 15.52
CA GLU A 168 36.05 9.76 15.63
C GLU A 168 35.97 8.24 15.39
N THR A 169 37.07 7.65 14.94
CA THR A 169 37.17 6.19 14.85
C THR A 169 37.16 5.59 16.25
N ILE A 170 36.30 4.59 16.46
CA ILE A 170 36.12 3.93 17.76
C ILE A 170 37.24 2.92 18.03
N GLU A 171 37.81 2.35 16.97
CA GLU A 171 38.79 1.27 17.01
C GLU A 171 39.89 1.49 15.97
N LYS A 172 41.02 0.80 16.18
CA LYS A 172 42.12 0.75 15.21
C LYS A 172 41.69 -0.10 14.02
N LEU A 173 41.97 0.37 12.80
CA LEU A 173 41.63 -0.32 11.56
C LEU A 173 42.87 -0.52 10.68
N ASP A 174 43.15 -1.75 10.31
CA ASP A 174 44.19 -2.05 9.32
C ASP A 174 43.65 -1.78 7.91
N VAL A 175 44.41 -1.02 7.12
CA VAL A 175 43.98 -0.57 5.80
C VAL A 175 44.99 -0.98 4.73
N ASP A 176 44.48 -1.47 3.60
CA ASP A 176 45.26 -1.92 2.46
C ASP A 176 44.55 -1.49 1.16
N SER A 177 45.28 -0.86 0.24
CA SER A 177 44.75 -0.46 -1.06
C SER A 177 44.13 -1.60 -1.86
N ASN A 178 44.59 -2.85 -1.66
CA ASN A 178 44.04 -4.02 -2.33
C ASN A 178 42.58 -4.30 -1.90
N LEU A 179 42.20 -3.88 -0.68
CA LEU A 179 40.84 -4.05 -0.17
C LEU A 179 39.85 -3.08 -0.80
N ASN A 180 40.30 -1.98 -1.42
CA ASN A 180 39.42 -1.10 -2.20
C ASN A 180 38.76 -1.83 -3.39
N ALA A 181 39.42 -2.87 -3.90
CA ALA A 181 38.92 -3.70 -4.98
C ALA A 181 37.87 -4.72 -4.50
N LEU A 182 37.73 -4.93 -3.18
CA LEU A 182 36.68 -5.78 -2.66
C LEU A 182 35.32 -5.14 -2.93
N ARG A 183 34.44 -5.94 -3.51
CA ARG A 183 33.08 -5.57 -3.79
C ARG A 183 32.15 -6.61 -3.20
N VAL A 184 30.97 -6.18 -2.76
CA VAL A 184 29.93 -7.10 -2.32
C VAL A 184 29.58 -8.06 -3.46
N LYS A 185 29.25 -9.30 -3.13
CA LYS A 185 28.79 -10.28 -4.12
C LYS A 185 27.62 -9.67 -4.91
N ASN A 186 27.71 -9.72 -6.25
CA ASN A 186 26.74 -9.13 -7.17
C ASN A 186 26.72 -7.58 -7.20
N TYR A 187 27.78 -6.88 -6.78
CA TYR A 187 27.82 -5.40 -6.82
C TYR A 187 27.52 -4.82 -8.20
N ASN A 188 27.86 -5.56 -9.26
CA ASN A 188 27.66 -5.17 -10.65
C ASN A 188 26.50 -5.90 -11.32
N CYS A 189 25.51 -6.36 -10.54
CA CYS A 189 24.34 -7.03 -11.05
C CYS A 189 23.08 -6.30 -10.57
N ASN A 190 22.21 -5.91 -11.50
CA ASN A 190 20.90 -5.39 -11.15
C ASN A 190 19.95 -6.55 -10.81
N LEU A 191 19.50 -6.64 -9.55
CA LEU A 191 18.59 -7.69 -9.07
C LEU A 191 17.10 -7.38 -9.31
N ASP A 192 16.77 -6.25 -9.93
CA ASP A 192 15.40 -5.90 -10.30
C ASP A 192 14.78 -6.98 -11.20
N ARG A 193 13.53 -7.31 -10.91
CA ARG A 193 12.74 -8.19 -11.76
C ARG A 193 12.47 -7.53 -13.12
N LEU A 194 12.55 -8.33 -14.19
CA LEU A 194 12.04 -7.92 -15.49
C LEU A 194 10.50 -7.84 -15.41
N LYS A 195 9.94 -6.72 -15.87
CA LYS A 195 8.49 -6.46 -15.85
C LYS A 195 8.04 -5.91 -17.20
N GLY A 196 6.76 -6.10 -17.51
CA GLY A 196 6.16 -5.64 -18.76
C GLY A 196 6.48 -6.57 -19.92
N ASN A 197 6.52 -6.02 -21.12
CA ASN A 197 6.78 -6.74 -22.38
C ASN A 197 7.97 -6.17 -23.15
N THR A 198 8.77 -5.29 -22.54
CA THR A 198 9.87 -4.60 -23.22
C THR A 198 11.20 -4.97 -22.58
N LEU A 199 12.18 -5.32 -23.41
CA LEU A 199 13.57 -5.56 -23.03
C LEU A 199 14.45 -4.50 -23.67
N THR A 200 15.30 -3.86 -22.87
CA THR A 200 16.33 -2.94 -23.36
C THR A 200 17.68 -3.60 -23.19
N ILE A 201 18.39 -3.83 -24.29
CA ILE A 201 19.73 -4.42 -24.31
C ILE A 201 20.74 -3.40 -24.82
N SER A 202 21.95 -3.45 -24.28
CA SER A 202 23.08 -2.63 -24.73
C SER A 202 23.62 -3.14 -26.06
N GLY A 203 23.84 -2.24 -27.01
CA GLY A 203 24.37 -2.54 -28.34
C GLY A 203 23.34 -2.48 -29.46
N GLU A 204 23.86 -2.41 -30.69
CA GLU A 204 23.09 -2.22 -31.91
C GLU A 204 22.83 -3.56 -32.63
N TYR A 205 21.63 -4.12 -32.50
CA TYR A 205 21.28 -5.43 -33.08
C TYR A 205 20.36 -5.29 -34.31
N LYS A 206 20.93 -4.84 -35.44
CA LYS A 206 20.19 -4.57 -36.71
C LYS A 206 19.49 -5.77 -37.34
N LYS A 207 19.92 -7.00 -37.02
CA LYS A 207 19.42 -8.21 -37.67
C LYS A 207 18.11 -8.74 -37.09
N LEU A 208 17.67 -8.23 -35.93
CA LEU A 208 16.46 -8.69 -35.27
C LEU A 208 15.21 -8.23 -36.01
N LYS A 209 14.28 -9.15 -36.26
CA LYS A 209 13.00 -8.86 -36.93
C LYS A 209 11.80 -9.19 -36.07
N ALA A 210 10.70 -8.50 -36.31
CA ALA A 210 9.41 -8.89 -35.75
C ALA A 210 9.01 -10.28 -36.26
N GLY A 211 8.47 -11.11 -35.37
CA GLY A 211 8.11 -12.51 -35.63
C GLY A 211 9.20 -13.52 -35.28
N GLU A 212 10.42 -13.11 -34.96
CA GLU A 212 11.48 -14.03 -34.57
C GLU A 212 11.32 -14.53 -33.12
N PRO A 213 11.69 -15.80 -32.84
CA PRO A 213 11.69 -16.34 -31.49
C PRO A 213 12.89 -15.81 -30.68
N LEU A 214 12.62 -15.45 -29.42
CA LEU A 214 13.57 -15.02 -28.42
C LEU A 214 13.41 -15.88 -27.16
N VAL A 215 14.50 -16.41 -26.62
CA VAL A 215 14.45 -17.23 -25.39
C VAL A 215 15.12 -16.50 -24.24
N LEU A 216 14.42 -16.44 -23.12
CA LEU A 216 14.96 -15.96 -21.85
C LEU A 216 15.32 -17.17 -20.97
N GLU A 217 16.55 -17.18 -20.46
CA GLU A 217 17.07 -18.18 -19.53
C GLU A 217 17.44 -17.52 -18.20
N SER A 218 16.89 -18.06 -17.12
CA SER A 218 17.25 -17.68 -15.75
C SER A 218 18.41 -18.56 -15.26
N GLU A 219 19.26 -18.01 -14.39
CA GLU A 219 20.35 -18.74 -13.74
C GLU A 219 19.85 -20.02 -13.01
N ASN A 220 18.59 -20.04 -12.57
CA ASN A 220 17.96 -21.19 -11.92
C ASN A 220 17.46 -22.27 -12.90
N GLY A 221 17.79 -22.18 -14.19
CA GLY A 221 17.38 -23.12 -15.24
C GLY A 221 15.94 -22.93 -15.76
N PHE A 222 15.24 -21.88 -15.34
CA PHE A 222 13.90 -21.56 -15.86
C PHE A 222 14.02 -20.85 -17.21
N ASN A 223 13.51 -21.50 -18.26
CA ASN A 223 13.61 -21.00 -19.64
C ASN A 223 12.21 -20.75 -20.22
N ARG A 224 12.05 -19.66 -20.98
CA ARG A 224 10.79 -19.35 -21.67
C ARG A 224 11.03 -18.65 -23.00
N ALA A 225 10.35 -19.13 -24.04
CA ALA A 225 10.36 -18.54 -25.36
C ALA A 225 9.27 -17.46 -25.50
N TYR A 226 9.58 -16.42 -26.26
CA TYR A 226 8.74 -15.28 -26.60
C TYR A 226 8.87 -14.96 -28.08
N LEU A 227 7.85 -14.35 -28.68
CA LEU A 227 7.93 -13.81 -30.04
C LEU A 227 8.17 -12.30 -29.98
N ILE A 228 9.04 -11.82 -30.86
CA ILE A 228 9.32 -10.39 -31.01
C ILE A 228 8.15 -9.73 -31.74
N SER A 229 7.50 -8.76 -31.12
CA SER A 229 6.45 -7.94 -31.73
C SER A 229 7.02 -6.74 -32.49
N SER A 230 8.01 -6.06 -31.94
CA SER A 230 8.70 -4.94 -32.60
C SER A 230 10.11 -4.77 -32.06
N VAL A 231 10.98 -4.18 -32.88
CA VAL A 231 12.37 -3.86 -32.52
C VAL A 231 12.62 -2.39 -32.85
N LYS A 232 13.17 -1.64 -31.90
CA LYS A 232 13.66 -0.28 -32.11
C LYS A 232 15.15 -0.26 -31.81
N VAL A 233 15.94 0.03 -32.83
CA VAL A 233 17.40 0.10 -32.74
C VAL A 233 17.82 1.57 -32.67
N THR A 234 18.65 1.91 -31.69
CA THR A 234 19.32 3.21 -31.52
C THR A 234 20.83 2.94 -31.43
N GLU A 235 21.67 3.95 -31.67
CA GLU A 235 23.15 3.82 -31.75
C GLU A 235 23.78 2.97 -30.62
N ASP A 236 23.29 3.07 -29.38
CA ASP A 236 23.84 2.32 -28.22
C ASP A 236 22.90 1.29 -27.58
N ARG A 237 21.65 1.23 -28.01
CA ARG A 237 20.61 0.43 -27.34
C ARG A 237 19.62 -0.16 -28.32
N THR A 238 19.27 -1.42 -28.10
CA THR A 238 18.19 -2.08 -28.82
C THR A 238 17.03 -2.34 -27.86
N THR A 239 15.85 -1.84 -28.21
CA THR A 239 14.62 -2.04 -27.45
C THR A 239 13.73 -3.05 -28.19
N ILE A 240 13.43 -4.16 -27.52
CA ILE A 240 12.66 -5.28 -28.07
C ILE A 240 11.32 -5.32 -27.33
N THR A 241 10.21 -5.29 -28.08
CA THR A 241 8.88 -5.51 -27.52
C THR A 241 8.43 -6.92 -27.82
N LEU A 242 7.99 -7.66 -26.81
CA LEU A 242 7.52 -9.04 -26.88
C LEU A 242 5.99 -9.09 -26.97
N THR A 243 5.46 -10.18 -27.53
CA THR A 243 4.02 -10.43 -27.62
C THR A 243 3.36 -10.61 -26.24
N ASP A 244 4.02 -11.34 -25.34
CA ASP A 244 3.53 -11.64 -23.99
C ASP A 244 4.30 -10.87 -22.91
N LYS A 245 3.66 -10.75 -21.74
CA LYS A 245 4.32 -10.22 -20.54
C LYS A 245 5.44 -11.16 -20.07
N ILE A 246 6.57 -10.57 -19.72
CA ILE A 246 7.73 -11.27 -19.16
C ILE A 246 7.36 -11.79 -17.77
N SER A 247 7.76 -13.03 -17.48
CA SER A 247 7.55 -13.63 -16.16
C SER A 247 8.41 -12.92 -15.10
N GLU A 248 7.85 -12.72 -13.91
CA GLU A 248 8.57 -12.15 -12.77
C GLU A 248 9.75 -13.00 -12.25
N LYS A 249 9.93 -14.21 -12.78
CA LYS A 249 11.04 -15.11 -12.45
C LYS A 249 12.38 -14.68 -13.06
N PHE A 250 12.37 -13.72 -13.98
CA PHE A 250 13.58 -13.20 -14.63
C PHE A 250 14.04 -11.89 -13.97
N THR A 251 15.35 -11.67 -13.89
CA THR A 251 15.97 -10.47 -13.29
C THR A 251 16.99 -9.86 -14.25
N LYS A 252 17.12 -8.53 -14.26
CA LYS A 252 17.93 -7.80 -15.24
C LYS A 252 19.39 -8.25 -15.29
N GLY A 253 20.00 -8.52 -14.14
CA GLY A 253 21.42 -8.83 -14.03
C GLY A 253 21.78 -10.32 -14.15
N LYS A 254 20.79 -11.23 -14.16
CA LYS A 254 21.04 -12.69 -14.15
C LYS A 254 20.34 -13.45 -15.27
N THR A 255 19.56 -12.77 -16.11
CA THR A 255 18.87 -13.40 -17.23
C THR A 255 19.72 -13.35 -18.49
N LYS A 256 19.97 -14.52 -19.08
CA LYS A 256 20.60 -14.63 -20.40
C LYS A 256 19.52 -14.51 -21.47
N ILE A 257 19.79 -13.73 -22.50
CA ILE A 257 18.90 -13.50 -23.63
C ILE A 257 19.50 -14.18 -24.84
N HIS A 258 18.84 -15.23 -25.33
CA HIS A 258 19.24 -15.93 -26.54
C HIS A 258 18.50 -15.33 -27.72
N LEU A 259 19.27 -14.66 -28.59
CA LEU A 259 18.80 -14.00 -29.80
C LEU A 259 19.22 -14.82 -31.03
N MET A 260 18.45 -14.74 -32.10
CA MET A 260 18.77 -15.32 -33.41
C MET A 260 19.21 -16.80 -33.34
N PRO A 261 18.33 -17.72 -32.93
CA PRO A 261 18.69 -19.14 -32.88
C PRO A 261 19.08 -19.63 -34.29
N LYS A 262 20.28 -20.22 -34.41
CA LYS A 262 20.84 -20.68 -35.71
C LYS A 262 19.92 -21.64 -36.46
N GLU A 263 19.11 -22.41 -35.74
CA GLU A 263 18.22 -23.43 -36.29
C GLU A 263 16.88 -22.86 -36.76
N LYS A 264 16.64 -21.53 -36.69
CA LYS A 264 15.33 -20.92 -36.94
C LYS A 264 14.22 -21.75 -36.28
N LEU A 265 14.32 -21.90 -34.96
CA LEU A 265 13.43 -22.75 -34.16
C LEU A 265 11.98 -22.58 -34.62
N ASP A 266 11.43 -23.62 -35.26
CA ASP A 266 10.01 -23.65 -35.55
C ASP A 266 9.27 -23.54 -34.21
N PRO A 267 8.26 -22.67 -34.09
CA PRO A 267 7.55 -22.46 -32.84
C PRO A 267 6.74 -23.71 -32.48
N TYR A 268 7.38 -24.68 -31.84
CA TYR A 268 6.74 -25.83 -31.20
C TYR A 268 6.37 -25.45 -29.76
N GLY A 269 5.46 -24.51 -29.62
CA GLY A 269 4.70 -24.32 -28.40
C GLY A 269 3.34 -25.00 -28.55
N PRO A 270 2.66 -25.41 -27.47
CA PRO A 270 1.25 -25.73 -27.59
C PRO A 270 0.57 -24.50 -28.16
N ILE A 271 0.02 -24.59 -29.38
CA ILE A 271 -0.95 -23.62 -29.87
C ILE A 271 -2.00 -23.60 -28.79
N SER A 272 -2.04 -22.53 -27.99
CA SER A 272 -3.09 -22.38 -26.99
C SER A 272 -4.39 -22.63 -27.73
N LYS A 273 -5.10 -23.71 -27.39
CA LYS A 273 -6.30 -24.11 -28.13
C LYS A 273 -7.28 -22.93 -28.22
N VAL A 274 -7.20 -22.00 -27.27
CA VAL A 274 -7.91 -20.73 -27.24
C VAL A 274 -6.91 -19.57 -27.21
N ALA A 275 -7.01 -18.64 -28.15
CA ALA A 275 -6.22 -17.39 -28.14
C ALA A 275 -7.15 -16.17 -28.09
N GLN A 276 -6.68 -15.11 -27.43
CA GLN A 276 -7.35 -13.81 -27.49
C GLN A 276 -6.85 -13.06 -28.72
N VAL A 277 -7.68 -13.02 -29.75
CA VAL A 277 -7.35 -12.40 -31.03
C VAL A 277 -7.83 -10.95 -31.03
N GLY A 278 -6.94 -10.05 -31.47
CA GLY A 278 -7.24 -8.64 -31.68
C GLY A 278 -8.12 -8.42 -32.91
N LYS A 279 -7.67 -7.54 -33.83
CA LYS A 279 -8.43 -7.17 -35.04
C LYS A 279 -8.06 -7.95 -36.28
N THR A 280 -7.02 -8.78 -36.23
CA THR A 280 -6.45 -9.40 -37.43
C THR A 280 -6.37 -10.91 -37.24
N ILE A 281 -6.78 -11.66 -38.28
CA ILE A 281 -6.52 -13.10 -38.41
C ILE A 281 -5.72 -13.38 -39.67
N HIS A 282 -4.92 -14.43 -39.60
CA HIS A 282 -4.27 -15.03 -40.76
C HIS A 282 -4.98 -16.34 -41.07
N LEU A 283 -5.52 -16.44 -42.27
CA LEU A 283 -6.17 -17.64 -42.79
C LEU A 283 -5.13 -18.59 -43.39
N LYS A 284 -5.46 -19.88 -43.40
CA LYS A 284 -4.60 -20.91 -43.99
C LYS A 284 -4.44 -20.72 -45.50
N SER A 285 -5.47 -20.24 -46.17
CA SER A 285 -5.52 -19.92 -47.59
C SER A 285 -6.13 -18.54 -47.78
N ALA A 286 -5.83 -17.88 -48.91
CA ALA A 286 -6.48 -16.63 -49.28
C ALA A 286 -8.00 -16.85 -49.39
N PRO A 287 -8.83 -15.95 -48.82
CA PRO A 287 -10.28 -16.09 -48.90
C PRO A 287 -10.76 -15.75 -50.32
N GLU A 288 -11.53 -16.64 -50.92
CA GLU A 288 -12.22 -16.38 -52.19
C GLU A 288 -13.53 -15.62 -51.93
N GLY A 289 -13.82 -14.59 -52.73
CA GLY A 289 -15.11 -13.87 -52.70
C GLY A 289 -15.29 -12.83 -51.59
N LEU A 290 -14.38 -12.73 -50.61
CA LEU A 290 -14.45 -11.70 -49.57
C LEU A 290 -13.85 -10.37 -50.04
N VAL A 291 -14.58 -9.28 -49.83
CA VAL A 291 -14.13 -7.91 -50.09
C VAL A 291 -14.30 -7.01 -48.86
N LYS A 292 -13.61 -5.87 -48.88
CA LYS A 292 -13.76 -4.81 -47.86
C LYS A 292 -15.23 -4.41 -47.73
N GLY A 293 -15.69 -4.26 -46.49
CA GLY A 293 -17.07 -3.90 -46.14
C GLY A 293 -18.03 -5.07 -46.02
N ASN A 294 -17.65 -6.29 -46.41
CA ASN A 294 -18.49 -7.46 -46.16
C ASN A 294 -18.62 -7.75 -44.66
N VAL A 295 -19.80 -8.27 -44.29
CA VAL A 295 -20.04 -8.89 -42.99
C VAL A 295 -19.70 -10.36 -43.10
N VAL A 296 -18.93 -10.85 -42.13
CA VAL A 296 -18.58 -12.28 -42.03
C VAL A 296 -18.83 -12.80 -40.63
N ALA A 297 -19.16 -14.08 -40.54
CA ALA A 297 -19.34 -14.78 -39.28
C ALA A 297 -18.05 -15.50 -38.88
N VAL A 298 -17.50 -15.13 -37.73
CA VAL A 298 -16.41 -15.84 -37.06
C VAL A 298 -17.02 -16.82 -36.06
N TYR A 299 -16.96 -18.11 -36.35
CA TYR A 299 -17.27 -19.15 -35.39
C TYR A 299 -16.07 -19.36 -34.47
N ASN A 300 -16.23 -19.23 -33.16
CA ASN A 300 -15.13 -19.35 -32.20
C ASN A 300 -14.99 -20.75 -31.55
N GLY A 301 -15.73 -21.74 -32.04
CA GLY A 301 -15.85 -23.08 -31.44
C GLY A 301 -17.11 -23.28 -30.59
N HIS A 302 -17.82 -22.20 -30.23
CA HIS A 302 -19.09 -22.27 -29.49
C HIS A 302 -20.21 -21.48 -30.17
N LYS A 303 -19.94 -20.23 -30.59
CA LYS A 303 -20.94 -19.32 -31.18
C LYS A 303 -20.39 -18.59 -32.40
N HIS A 304 -21.29 -18.07 -33.23
CA HIS A 304 -20.94 -17.17 -34.34
C HIS A 304 -20.95 -15.71 -33.85
N ARG A 305 -19.92 -14.95 -34.21
CA ARG A 305 -19.86 -13.50 -34.03
C ARG A 305 -19.70 -12.83 -35.39
N TYR A 306 -20.40 -11.71 -35.60
CA TYR A 306 -20.44 -11.03 -36.89
C TYR A 306 -19.53 -9.80 -36.86
N HIS A 307 -18.66 -9.67 -37.86
CA HIS A 307 -17.68 -8.59 -37.95
C HIS A 307 -17.64 -8.02 -39.38
N TYR A 308 -17.45 -6.70 -39.48
CA TYR A 308 -17.16 -6.03 -40.74
C TYR A 308 -15.68 -6.16 -41.08
N ILE A 309 -15.40 -6.50 -42.34
CA ILE A 309 -14.06 -6.54 -42.89
C ILE A 309 -13.61 -5.12 -43.21
N LYS A 310 -12.54 -4.68 -42.54
CA LYS A 310 -11.88 -3.41 -42.80
C LYS A 310 -10.95 -3.50 -44.02
N GLU A 311 -10.21 -4.59 -44.13
CA GLU A 311 -9.16 -4.78 -45.14
C GLU A 311 -8.78 -6.26 -45.28
N ILE A 312 -8.41 -6.66 -46.50
CA ILE A 312 -7.87 -7.99 -46.81
C ILE A 312 -6.57 -7.80 -47.59
N ILE A 313 -5.50 -8.42 -47.12
CA ILE A 313 -4.20 -8.46 -47.79
C ILE A 313 -3.78 -9.93 -47.83
N GLU A 314 -3.77 -10.54 -49.02
CA GLU A 314 -3.48 -11.96 -49.21
C GLU A 314 -4.35 -12.87 -48.31
N ASN A 315 -3.75 -13.56 -47.33
CA ASN A 315 -4.43 -14.40 -46.35
C ASN A 315 -4.74 -13.69 -45.03
N ARG A 316 -4.43 -12.40 -44.91
CA ARG A 316 -4.64 -11.59 -43.71
C ARG A 316 -5.94 -10.81 -43.81
N VAL A 317 -6.87 -11.08 -42.90
CA VAL A 317 -8.16 -10.38 -42.80
C VAL A 317 -8.15 -9.51 -41.55
N THR A 318 -8.41 -8.21 -41.73
CA THR A 318 -8.51 -7.24 -40.64
C THR A 318 -9.95 -6.77 -40.48
N PHE A 319 -10.45 -6.78 -39.25
CA PHE A 319 -11.80 -6.39 -38.87
C PHE A 319 -11.85 -5.01 -38.25
N GLU A 320 -13.01 -4.37 -38.29
CA GLU A 320 -13.23 -3.07 -37.63
C GLU A 320 -13.16 -3.18 -36.10
N THR A 321 -13.67 -4.29 -35.55
CA THR A 321 -13.78 -4.58 -34.12
C THR A 321 -12.90 -5.77 -33.71
N ASN A 322 -12.58 -5.86 -32.41
CA ASN A 322 -11.82 -6.99 -31.86
C ASN A 322 -12.65 -8.27 -31.92
N ILE A 323 -12.03 -9.38 -32.34
CA ILE A 323 -12.69 -10.68 -32.49
C ILE A 323 -12.92 -11.35 -31.12
N GLY A 324 -11.95 -11.19 -30.22
CA GLY A 324 -11.99 -11.78 -28.88
C GLY A 324 -11.42 -13.20 -28.86
N GLN A 325 -11.96 -14.07 -27.99
CA GLN A 325 -11.45 -15.44 -27.86
C GLN A 325 -11.85 -16.31 -29.06
N VAL A 326 -10.86 -16.97 -29.65
CA VAL A 326 -11.00 -17.85 -30.82
C VAL A 326 -10.33 -19.18 -30.51
N ASN A 327 -11.02 -20.30 -30.79
CA ASN A 327 -10.43 -21.64 -30.68
C ASN A 327 -9.76 -22.05 -31.99
N HIS A 328 -8.43 -22.18 -32.01
CA HIS A 328 -7.66 -22.42 -33.25
C HIS A 328 -8.06 -23.71 -33.99
N ALA A 329 -8.53 -24.75 -33.28
CA ALA A 329 -8.88 -26.03 -33.89
C ALA A 329 -10.29 -26.05 -34.50
N ALA A 330 -11.21 -25.26 -33.95
CA ALA A 330 -12.63 -25.33 -34.29
C ALA A 330 -13.17 -24.09 -35.01
N SER A 331 -12.39 -23.01 -35.08
CA SER A 331 -12.88 -21.74 -35.59
C SER A 331 -12.95 -21.70 -37.11
N LYS A 332 -14.03 -21.12 -37.63
CA LYS A 332 -14.28 -21.00 -39.07
C LYS A 332 -14.71 -19.57 -39.39
N LEU A 333 -14.17 -19.04 -40.48
CA LEU A 333 -14.68 -17.82 -41.10
C LEU A 333 -15.72 -18.24 -42.14
N GLN A 334 -16.92 -17.67 -42.05
CA GLN A 334 -18.02 -17.98 -42.95
C GLN A 334 -18.53 -16.71 -43.61
N GLU A 335 -18.75 -16.79 -44.92
CA GLU A 335 -19.42 -15.75 -45.69
C GLU A 335 -20.88 -15.63 -45.23
N THR A 336 -21.40 -14.39 -45.21
CA THR A 336 -22.80 -14.13 -44.85
C THR A 336 -23.48 -13.31 -45.92
N ILE A 337 -24.77 -13.58 -46.12
CA ILE A 337 -25.62 -12.83 -47.04
C ILE A 337 -26.42 -11.82 -46.21
N ILE A 338 -26.39 -10.55 -46.61
CA ILE A 338 -27.16 -9.48 -45.96
C ILE A 338 -28.50 -9.34 -46.68
N LEU A 339 -29.60 -9.34 -45.91
CA LEU A 339 -30.95 -9.20 -46.45
C LEU A 339 -31.60 -7.90 -45.95
N PRO A 340 -32.17 -7.07 -46.83
CA PRO A 340 -32.94 -5.91 -46.43
C PRO A 340 -34.30 -6.34 -45.86
N ILE A 341 -34.58 -5.93 -44.63
CA ILE A 341 -35.89 -6.13 -43.99
C ILE A 341 -36.78 -4.94 -44.37
N VAL A 342 -37.87 -5.20 -45.09
CA VAL A 342 -38.85 -4.21 -45.55
C VAL A 342 -39.89 -3.90 -44.46
N ARG A 343 -40.30 -4.91 -43.68
CA ARG A 343 -41.26 -4.70 -42.58
C ARG A 343 -40.99 -5.65 -41.42
N TYR A 344 -41.13 -5.12 -40.21
CA TYR A 344 -40.91 -5.82 -38.95
C TYR A 344 -42.23 -5.85 -38.17
N ALA A 345 -42.67 -7.04 -37.73
CA ALA A 345 -43.83 -7.19 -36.86
C ALA A 345 -43.60 -8.26 -35.80
N SER A 346 -43.81 -7.93 -34.53
CA SER A 346 -43.80 -8.90 -33.42
C SER A 346 -45.23 -9.31 -33.08
N ARG A 347 -45.55 -10.60 -33.14
CA ARG A 347 -46.83 -11.15 -32.68
C ARG A 347 -46.62 -11.91 -31.37
N PRO A 348 -47.29 -11.55 -30.26
CA PRO A 348 -47.17 -12.28 -29.00
C PRO A 348 -47.77 -13.68 -29.13
N VAL A 349 -47.03 -14.72 -28.77
CA VAL A 349 -47.54 -16.10 -28.72
C VAL A 349 -48.11 -16.36 -27.33
N LYS A 350 -49.42 -16.58 -27.25
CA LYS A 350 -50.19 -16.63 -25.99
C LYS A 350 -49.74 -17.70 -24.98
N LYS A 351 -48.92 -18.68 -25.37
CA LYS A 351 -48.65 -19.86 -24.52
C LYS A 351 -47.34 -19.85 -23.73
N ASN A 352 -46.34 -18.99 -24.01
CA ASN A 352 -45.02 -19.14 -23.37
C ASN A 352 -44.16 -17.86 -23.20
N LYS A 353 -44.75 -16.66 -23.11
CA LYS A 353 -44.00 -15.37 -23.08
C LYS A 353 -42.97 -15.21 -24.22
N SER A 354 -43.17 -15.95 -25.31
CA SER A 354 -42.35 -15.91 -26.52
C SER A 354 -43.00 -15.01 -27.57
N TYR A 355 -42.20 -14.24 -28.29
CA TYR A 355 -42.68 -13.40 -29.41
C TYR A 355 -42.36 -14.11 -30.73
N LEU A 356 -43.36 -14.23 -31.61
CA LEU A 356 -43.14 -14.59 -33.00
C LEU A 356 -42.67 -13.33 -33.73
N MET A 357 -41.42 -13.31 -34.19
CA MET A 357 -40.93 -12.24 -35.05
C MET A 357 -41.24 -12.58 -36.50
N VAL A 358 -42.10 -11.75 -37.11
CA VAL A 358 -42.39 -11.78 -38.55
C VAL A 358 -41.51 -10.72 -39.22
N LEU A 359 -40.57 -11.20 -40.01
CA LEU A 359 -39.69 -10.39 -40.85
C LEU A 359 -40.18 -10.51 -42.28
N LEU A 360 -40.55 -9.39 -42.90
CA LEU A 360 -40.79 -9.30 -44.34
C LEU A 360 -39.51 -8.79 -44.98
N ALA A 361 -38.78 -9.66 -45.66
CA ALA A 361 -37.62 -9.32 -46.46
C ALA A 361 -37.99 -9.26 -47.94
N ALA A 362 -37.29 -8.43 -48.73
CA ALA A 362 -37.43 -8.45 -50.19
C ALA A 362 -36.39 -9.41 -50.78
N GLY A 363 -36.80 -10.30 -51.70
CA GLY A 363 -35.90 -11.19 -52.44
C GLY A 363 -36.44 -12.59 -52.72
N ASP A 364 -35.61 -13.44 -53.32
CA ASP A 364 -35.86 -14.87 -53.51
C ASP A 364 -35.53 -15.63 -52.20
N TRP A 365 -36.53 -16.30 -51.65
CA TRP A 365 -36.47 -16.95 -50.33
C TRP A 365 -35.87 -18.36 -50.40
N SER A 366 -35.74 -18.94 -51.59
CA SER A 366 -35.19 -20.29 -51.78
C SER A 366 -33.76 -20.43 -51.23
N TYR A 367 -32.98 -19.34 -51.24
CA TYR A 367 -31.61 -19.29 -50.72
C TYR A 367 -31.52 -19.29 -49.19
N LEU A 368 -32.60 -19.01 -48.48
CA LEU A 368 -32.64 -18.97 -47.01
C LEU A 368 -33.01 -20.30 -46.38
N ALA A 369 -33.57 -21.23 -47.16
CA ALA A 369 -33.93 -22.55 -46.69
C ALA A 369 -32.70 -23.22 -46.02
N LYS A 370 -32.89 -23.70 -44.78
CA LYS A 370 -31.85 -24.37 -43.97
C LYS A 370 -30.64 -23.50 -43.56
N ARG A 371 -30.68 -22.17 -43.75
CA ARG A 371 -29.61 -21.25 -43.28
C ARG A 371 -29.97 -20.61 -41.94
N LYS A 372 -28.96 -20.28 -41.13
CA LYS A 372 -29.12 -19.52 -39.88
C LYS A 372 -29.17 -18.03 -40.19
N VAL A 373 -30.11 -17.31 -39.59
CA VAL A 373 -30.27 -15.86 -39.74
C VAL A 373 -29.97 -15.18 -38.40
N ALA A 374 -29.28 -14.04 -38.44
CA ALA A 374 -28.99 -13.23 -37.26
C ALA A 374 -29.38 -11.78 -37.50
N ASP A 375 -29.97 -11.14 -36.48
CA ASP A 375 -30.29 -9.71 -36.53
C ASP A 375 -29.05 -8.90 -36.11
N CYS A 376 -28.46 -8.19 -37.09
CA CYS A 376 -27.27 -7.38 -36.90
C CYS A 376 -27.53 -6.10 -36.08
N ARG A 377 -28.81 -5.67 -35.95
CA ARG A 377 -29.21 -4.44 -35.23
C ARG A 377 -29.25 -4.62 -33.71
N MET A 378 -29.32 -5.86 -33.24
CA MET A 378 -29.14 -6.21 -31.83
C MET A 378 -27.64 -6.13 -31.49
N HIS A 379 -27.05 -4.94 -31.68
CA HIS A 379 -25.66 -4.62 -31.43
C HIS A 379 -25.34 -4.81 -29.95
N LYS A 380 -24.95 -6.06 -29.61
CA LYS A 380 -24.25 -6.56 -28.41
C LYS A 380 -24.76 -7.92 -27.92
N ASN A 381 -25.87 -8.45 -28.46
CA ASN A 381 -26.48 -9.66 -27.90
C ASN A 381 -26.41 -10.88 -28.83
N GLU A 382 -26.00 -11.98 -28.21
CA GLU A 382 -25.67 -13.30 -28.75
C GLU A 382 -26.90 -14.11 -29.21
N SER A 383 -27.93 -13.45 -29.73
CA SER A 383 -29.22 -14.07 -30.06
C SER A 383 -29.24 -14.56 -31.51
N VAL A 384 -29.04 -15.87 -31.68
CA VAL A 384 -29.34 -16.60 -32.93
C VAL A 384 -30.85 -16.87 -32.96
N LEU A 385 -31.53 -16.48 -34.05
CA LEU A 385 -32.89 -16.93 -34.30
C LEU A 385 -32.83 -18.30 -34.98
N VAL A 386 -33.40 -19.33 -34.33
CA VAL A 386 -33.35 -20.71 -34.81
C VAL A 386 -34.74 -21.10 -35.32
N HIS A 387 -34.75 -21.60 -36.56
CA HIS A 387 -35.85 -22.21 -37.33
C HIS A 387 -36.76 -21.28 -38.15
N TYR A 388 -36.65 -21.46 -39.47
CA TYR A 388 -37.76 -21.35 -40.40
C TYR A 388 -37.82 -22.67 -41.19
N ASP A 389 -38.94 -23.37 -41.11
CA ASP A 389 -39.39 -24.19 -42.23
C ASP A 389 -39.94 -23.21 -43.27
N VAL A 390 -39.46 -23.33 -44.51
CA VAL A 390 -40.00 -22.59 -45.66
C VAL A 390 -41.28 -23.27 -46.12
#